data_AF-A0AAW2A677-F1
#
_entry.id   AF-A0AAW2A677-F1
#
_cell.length_a   1.000
_cell.length_b   1.000
_cell.length_c   1.000
_cell.angle_alpha   90.00
_cell.angle_beta   90.00
_cell.angle_gamma   90.00
#
_symmetry.space_group_name_H-M   'P 1'
#
loop_
_entity.id
_entity.type
_entity.pdbx_description
1 polymer ?
#
loop_
_entity_poly.entity_id
_entity_poly.type
_entity_poly.pdbx_seq_one_letter_code
_entity_poly.pdbx_strand_id
1 'polypeptide(L)'
;MMMMMRMLQMILLLTESVLISSYQLNSTVECERPDKKKTVRVLAGESLYLPCPNDDCHIETENTSYEWFKYIQRTEQVEQIGTEESERIHYHLSELYILWLTLNDTGRYITRWWYEEDKCDEYETDVVVYEEFNTDLLDYTPEEEKPSKIYCPVCEYQQATFIWYKNFSLIPNQESAGYLLLRNSSKESAGIYTCVCTWEHNGIKHNRSGFRELIIRDMSSSTPTFQLPINNSIVITDVGTELILQCSVFFGRTVCDECSVQWERNKTRIDAVNGYKQETRKQGGIMESFLTITKVSELDLGSEYRCRAEDSYEYFYVSIILKRKESMIPVILACVCTFLLVLVLSGIVKWFSLDLVLFLREIIAKLNRTEDGKLYDAYVIYQRNLEEKTDKTVSDFVNGSLLTVLESYCGFKLFIHGRDDLPGEDCMDLTESKIQLSRRLIIILTPETSTTSSAAYDLELGLHQALVQGETGVILIQLGKMQDYTHLPLGLQHLLCKNSPLLWRDGETSPNSRFWKRVRYRMPVASSHWRSSLRNISLECQPLTV
;
A
#
# COMPACT_ATOMS: atom_id res chain seq x y z
N MET A 1 23.46 93.71 70.61
CA MET A 1 23.59 92.32 70.11
C MET A 1 22.26 91.66 69.74
N MET A 2 21.15 91.93 70.44
CA MET A 2 19.83 91.35 70.13
C MET A 2 19.11 91.99 68.93
N MET A 3 19.49 93.22 68.55
CA MET A 3 18.91 93.96 67.41
C MET A 3 19.51 93.56 66.05
N MET A 4 20.79 93.16 66.02
CA MET A 4 21.45 92.63 64.81
C MET A 4 20.90 91.27 64.40
N MET A 5 20.55 90.42 65.37
CA MET A 5 20.04 89.07 65.13
C MET A 5 18.61 89.11 64.54
N ARG A 6 17.78 90.07 64.95
CA ARG A 6 16.44 90.30 64.38
C ARG A 6 16.49 90.89 62.97
N MET A 7 17.48 91.72 62.65
CA MET A 7 17.67 92.21 61.27
C MET A 7 18.17 91.11 60.33
N LEU A 8 19.07 90.22 60.78
CA LEU A 8 19.54 89.10 59.94
C LEU A 8 18.39 88.12 59.61
N GLN A 9 17.49 87.89 60.55
CA GLN A 9 16.35 86.98 60.39
C GLN A 9 15.24 87.58 59.50
N MET A 10 15.05 88.90 59.53
CA MET A 10 14.20 89.63 58.58
C MET A 10 14.80 89.68 57.17
N ILE A 11 16.13 89.80 57.03
CA ILE A 11 16.81 89.78 55.73
C ILE A 11 16.73 88.38 55.11
N LEU A 12 16.87 87.30 55.90
CA LEU A 12 16.69 85.92 55.41
C LEU A 12 15.25 85.62 54.95
N LEU A 13 14.24 86.10 55.67
CA LEU A 13 12.82 85.97 55.28
C LEU A 13 12.45 86.84 54.07
N LEU A 14 13.10 88.01 53.91
CA LEU A 14 12.95 88.84 52.72
C LEU A 14 13.67 88.26 51.50
N THR A 15 14.78 87.55 51.67
CA THR A 15 15.44 86.83 50.56
C THR A 15 14.67 85.59 50.13
N GLU A 16 13.99 84.87 51.03
CA GLU A 16 13.11 83.76 50.63
C GLU A 16 11.84 84.27 49.92
N SER A 17 11.27 85.39 50.35
CA SER A 17 10.08 85.97 49.68
C SER A 17 10.40 86.70 48.36
N VAL A 18 11.62 87.24 48.18
CA VAL A 18 12.07 87.83 46.90
C VAL A 18 12.53 86.76 45.90
N LEU A 19 12.97 85.58 46.36
CA LEU A 19 13.23 84.42 45.49
C LEU A 19 11.96 83.69 45.03
N ILE A 20 10.81 83.91 45.69
CA ILE A 20 9.52 83.30 45.31
C ILE A 20 8.73 84.16 44.29
N SER A 21 9.13 85.41 44.03
CA SER A 21 8.43 86.30 43.08
C SER A 21 9.13 86.44 41.71
N SER A 22 10.15 85.64 41.39
CA SER A 22 10.82 85.67 40.09
C SER A 22 10.93 84.32 39.37
N TYR A 23 10.29 83.26 39.89
CA TYR A 23 9.90 82.16 39.04
C TYR A 23 8.62 82.54 38.30
N GLN A 24 8.74 83.42 37.30
CA GLN A 24 8.01 83.15 36.07
C GLN A 24 8.46 81.74 35.68
N LEU A 25 7.54 80.79 35.86
CA LEU A 25 7.67 79.42 35.43
C LEU A 25 7.80 79.47 33.90
N ASN A 26 9.00 79.77 33.41
CA ASN A 26 9.41 79.57 32.04
C ASN A 26 9.73 78.08 31.87
N SER A 27 8.81 77.23 32.34
CA SER A 27 8.72 75.86 31.89
C SER A 27 8.03 75.95 30.54
N THR A 28 8.81 76.12 29.48
CA THR A 28 8.36 75.69 28.16
C THR A 28 8.22 74.18 28.27
N VAL A 29 7.07 73.70 28.73
CA VAL A 29 6.72 72.28 28.67
C VAL A 29 6.86 71.90 27.20
N GLU A 30 7.92 71.16 26.88
CA GLU A 30 8.20 70.74 25.52
C GLU A 30 7.38 69.49 25.26
N CYS A 31 6.36 69.61 24.42
CA CYS A 31 5.49 68.48 24.08
C CYS A 31 6.29 67.37 23.40
N GLU A 32 5.94 66.14 23.73
CA GLU A 32 6.54 64.97 23.11
C GLU A 32 6.13 64.92 21.63
N ARG A 33 7.10 64.66 20.74
CA ARG A 33 6.87 64.57 19.30
C ARG A 33 6.98 63.11 18.86
N PRO A 34 5.87 62.37 18.81
CA PRO A 34 5.90 61.03 18.24
C PRO A 34 6.30 61.08 16.75
N ASP A 35 7.17 60.15 16.31
CA ASP A 35 7.78 60.12 14.96
C ASP A 35 6.80 59.86 13.79
N LYS A 36 5.48 59.85 14.04
CA LYS A 36 4.46 59.54 13.03
C LYS A 36 3.97 60.81 12.34
N LYS A 37 4.55 61.12 11.18
CA LYS A 37 4.03 62.16 10.28
C LYS A 37 2.87 61.62 9.45
N LYS A 38 1.74 62.33 9.44
CA LYS A 38 0.57 61.99 8.63
C LYS A 38 0.50 62.92 7.43
N THR A 39 0.21 62.39 6.24
CA THR A 39 -0.03 63.22 5.05
C THR A 39 -1.46 63.00 4.59
N VAL A 40 -2.20 64.08 4.41
CA VAL A 40 -3.58 64.06 3.92
C VAL A 40 -3.63 64.80 2.59
N ARG A 41 -4.18 64.13 1.58
CA ARG A 41 -4.28 64.66 0.23
C ARG A 41 -5.76 64.87 -0.11
N VAL A 42 -6.09 66.01 -0.70
CA VAL A 42 -7.48 66.42 -0.94
C VAL A 42 -7.58 67.30 -2.19
N LEU A 43 -8.75 67.36 -2.81
CA LEU A 43 -9.01 68.21 -3.97
C LEU A 43 -9.41 69.64 -3.55
N ALA A 44 -9.04 70.62 -4.39
CA ALA A 44 -9.48 71.99 -4.24
C ALA A 44 -11.01 72.11 -4.41
N GLY A 45 -11.63 72.99 -3.65
CA GLY A 45 -13.09 73.20 -3.60
C GLY A 45 -13.85 72.22 -2.71
N GLU A 46 -13.23 71.12 -2.28
CA GLU A 46 -13.78 70.20 -1.27
C GLU A 46 -13.57 70.74 0.14
N SER A 47 -14.16 70.11 1.14
CA SER A 47 -13.89 70.43 2.55
C SER A 47 -13.29 69.21 3.26
N LEU A 48 -12.39 69.48 4.20
CA LEU A 48 -11.71 68.47 4.99
C LEU A 48 -12.04 68.68 6.46
N TYR A 49 -12.47 67.60 7.12
CA TYR A 49 -12.37 67.48 8.57
C TYR A 49 -11.19 66.55 8.87
N LEU A 50 -10.30 66.97 9.75
CA LEU A 50 -9.08 66.28 10.09
C LEU A 50 -9.10 65.94 11.59
N PRO A 51 -9.32 64.66 11.94
CA PRO A 51 -9.22 64.23 13.33
C PRO A 51 -7.77 64.22 13.80
N CYS A 52 -7.58 64.32 15.11
CA CYS A 52 -6.30 64.13 15.76
C CYS A 52 -5.64 62.80 15.32
N PRO A 53 -4.33 62.76 15.01
CA PRO A 53 -3.70 61.57 14.44
C PRO A 53 -3.58 60.33 15.35
N ASN A 54 -3.76 60.46 16.68
CA ASN A 54 -3.63 59.36 17.63
C ASN A 54 -5.01 58.85 18.08
N ASP A 55 -5.22 57.54 18.13
CA ASP A 55 -6.52 56.93 18.50
C ASP A 55 -6.93 57.27 19.94
N ASP A 56 -5.96 57.42 20.85
CA ASP A 56 -6.20 57.82 22.25
C ASP A 56 -6.60 59.30 22.39
N CYS A 57 -6.32 60.11 21.36
CA CYS A 57 -6.62 61.55 21.31
C CYS A 57 -8.12 61.84 21.12
N HIS A 58 -8.92 60.81 20.86
CA HIS A 58 -10.38 60.89 20.77
C HIS A 58 -11.10 60.77 22.13
N ILE A 59 -10.38 60.45 23.21
CA ILE A 59 -10.96 60.24 24.53
C ILE A 59 -11.12 61.58 25.24
N GLU A 60 -12.36 62.10 25.26
CA GLU A 60 -12.70 63.31 26.00
C GLU A 60 -12.67 63.04 27.52
N THR A 61 -11.81 63.77 28.23
CA THR A 61 -11.82 63.82 29.71
C THR A 61 -11.84 65.28 30.18
N GLU A 62 -12.22 65.53 31.43
CA GLU A 62 -12.32 66.91 31.97
C GLU A 62 -11.00 67.71 31.90
N ASN A 63 -9.86 67.03 31.78
CA ASN A 63 -8.52 67.63 31.75
C ASN A 63 -7.89 67.66 30.35
N THR A 64 -8.60 67.24 29.30
CA THR A 64 -8.05 67.27 27.93
C THR A 64 -8.31 68.60 27.23
N SER A 65 -7.29 69.13 26.54
CA SER A 65 -7.43 70.30 25.68
C SER A 65 -6.64 70.15 24.38
N TYR A 66 -7.06 70.87 23.35
CA TYR A 66 -6.51 70.76 22.01
C TYR A 66 -6.19 72.14 21.48
N GLU A 67 -5.05 72.27 20.83
CA GLU A 67 -4.67 73.48 20.11
C GLU A 67 -4.21 73.11 18.71
N TRP A 68 -4.67 73.87 17.72
CA TRP A 68 -4.28 73.66 16.34
C TRP A 68 -3.50 74.85 15.83
N PHE A 69 -2.47 74.56 15.05
CA PHE A 69 -1.62 75.57 14.45
C PHE A 69 -1.38 75.29 12.98
N LYS A 70 -1.18 76.36 12.21
CA LYS A 70 -0.74 76.31 10.81
C LYS A 70 0.70 76.83 10.73
N TYR A 71 1.58 76.03 10.15
CA TYR A 71 2.95 76.44 9.89
C TYR A 71 3.04 77.20 8.56
N ILE A 72 3.49 78.45 8.62
CA ILE A 72 3.63 79.32 7.46
C ILE A 72 5.09 79.28 6.98
N GLN A 73 5.32 78.52 5.91
CA GLN A 73 6.65 78.34 5.33
C GLN A 73 7.34 79.66 4.94
N ARG A 74 6.59 80.68 4.52
CA ARG A 74 7.17 81.96 4.05
C ARG A 74 7.78 82.81 5.16
N THR A 75 7.20 82.74 6.36
CA THR A 75 7.61 83.54 7.52
C THR A 75 8.31 82.70 8.58
N GLU A 76 8.38 81.38 8.38
CA GLU A 76 8.83 80.39 9.38
C GLU A 76 8.11 80.53 10.72
N GLN A 77 6.86 81.01 10.70
CA GLN A 77 6.03 81.24 11.88
C GLN A 77 4.91 80.21 11.99
N VAL A 78 4.45 80.01 13.22
CA VAL A 78 3.34 79.13 13.56
C VAL A 78 2.17 80.04 13.99
N GLU A 79 1.07 79.99 13.27
CA GLU A 79 -0.16 80.72 13.61
C GLU A 79 -1.17 79.78 14.28
N GLN A 80 -1.73 80.21 15.40
CA GLN A 80 -2.79 79.47 16.07
C GLN A 80 -4.11 79.63 15.31
N ILE A 81 -4.79 78.51 15.09
CA ILE A 81 -6.11 78.47 14.45
C ILE A 81 -7.17 78.74 15.52
N GLY A 82 -8.26 79.43 15.17
CA GLY A 82 -9.36 79.73 16.08
C GLY A 82 -10.35 78.58 16.26
N THR A 83 -11.25 78.73 17.22
CA THR A 83 -12.40 77.82 17.46
C THR A 83 -13.73 78.39 16.96
N GLU A 84 -13.69 79.56 16.31
CA GLU A 84 -14.90 80.24 15.85
C GLU A 84 -15.45 79.55 14.59
N GLU A 85 -16.59 78.87 14.72
CA GLU A 85 -17.22 78.12 13.61
C GLU A 85 -17.75 78.99 12.46
N SER A 86 -17.72 80.32 12.61
CA SER A 86 -18.03 81.26 11.52
C SER A 86 -16.86 81.39 10.53
N GLU A 87 -15.64 81.05 10.98
CA GLU A 87 -14.44 81.06 10.15
C GLU A 87 -14.40 79.84 9.22
N ARG A 88 -13.63 79.97 8.14
CA ARG A 88 -13.44 78.88 7.16
C ARG A 88 -12.53 77.76 7.69
N ILE A 89 -11.54 78.15 8.50
CA ILE A 89 -10.59 77.24 9.12
C ILE A 89 -10.73 77.42 10.62
N HIS A 90 -11.28 76.42 11.28
CA HIS A 90 -11.51 76.40 12.71
C HIS A 90 -11.40 74.99 13.23
N TYR A 91 -11.18 74.80 14.52
CA TYR A 91 -11.24 73.48 15.12
C TYR A 91 -12.30 73.41 16.21
N HIS A 92 -12.84 72.22 16.40
CA HIS A 92 -13.74 71.89 17.50
C HIS A 92 -13.22 70.62 18.16
N LEU A 93 -12.90 70.71 19.46
CA LEU A 93 -12.30 69.60 20.21
C LEU A 93 -11.04 69.06 19.50
N SER A 94 -11.00 67.77 19.20
CA SER A 94 -9.87 67.10 18.56
C SER A 94 -9.87 67.19 17.03
N GLU A 95 -10.84 67.89 16.42
CA GLU A 95 -11.04 67.91 14.97
C GLU A 95 -10.83 69.29 14.36
N LEU A 96 -9.99 69.37 13.32
CA LEU A 96 -9.78 70.57 12.52
C LEU A 96 -10.68 70.55 11.28
N TYR A 97 -11.40 71.64 11.05
CA TYR A 97 -12.23 71.86 9.87
C TYR A 97 -11.55 72.86 8.93
N ILE A 98 -11.39 72.48 7.66
CA ILE A 98 -10.91 73.33 6.58
C ILE A 98 -11.97 73.30 5.47
N LEU A 99 -12.80 74.33 5.44
CA LEU A 99 -13.91 74.41 4.50
C LEU A 99 -13.45 75.00 3.16
N TRP A 100 -13.93 74.45 2.05
CA TRP A 100 -13.63 74.90 0.68
C TRP A 100 -12.13 75.15 0.45
N LEU A 101 -11.36 74.06 0.49
CA LEU A 101 -9.91 74.08 0.35
C LEU A 101 -9.47 74.79 -0.93
N THR A 102 -8.43 75.59 -0.78
CA THR A 102 -7.72 76.24 -1.88
C THR A 102 -6.29 75.74 -1.93
N LEU A 103 -5.58 75.96 -3.05
CA LEU A 103 -4.16 75.57 -3.17
C LEU A 103 -3.27 76.20 -2.07
N ASN A 104 -3.65 77.38 -1.56
CA ASN A 104 -2.97 78.08 -0.47
C ASN A 104 -3.13 77.42 0.91
N ASP A 105 -4.06 76.46 1.03
CA ASP A 105 -4.24 75.67 2.25
C ASP A 105 -3.26 74.49 2.32
N THR A 106 -2.50 74.24 1.25
CA THR A 106 -1.37 73.29 1.30
C THR A 106 -0.33 73.77 2.30
N GLY A 107 0.01 72.91 3.25
CA GLY A 107 0.96 73.24 4.30
C GLY A 107 0.95 72.24 5.45
N ARG A 108 1.77 72.54 6.45
CA ARG A 108 1.88 71.73 7.65
C ARG A 108 0.94 72.27 8.72
N TYR A 109 0.12 71.39 9.27
CA TYR A 109 -0.78 71.63 10.38
C TYR A 109 -0.27 70.85 11.59
N ILE A 110 -0.34 71.47 12.76
CA ILE A 110 0.19 70.93 13.99
C ILE A 110 -0.96 70.83 14.99
N THR A 111 -1.18 69.64 15.54
CA THR A 111 -2.10 69.43 16.66
C THR A 111 -1.29 69.29 17.92
N ARG A 112 -1.62 70.06 18.95
CA ARG A 112 -1.12 69.86 20.29
C ARG A 112 -2.24 69.35 21.16
N TRP A 113 -2.04 68.16 21.72
CA TRP A 113 -2.99 67.52 22.60
C TRP A 113 -2.43 67.50 24.02
N TRP A 114 -3.15 68.14 24.93
CA TRP A 114 -2.87 68.12 26.36
C TRP A 114 -3.80 67.08 27.00
N TYR A 115 -3.22 66.07 27.64
CA TYR A 115 -3.98 65.03 28.36
C TYR A 115 -3.82 65.13 29.89
N GLU A 116 -2.82 65.88 30.36
CA GLU A 116 -2.63 66.30 31.75
C GLU A 116 -2.07 67.74 31.77
N GLU A 117 -2.08 68.42 32.93
CA GLU A 117 -1.65 69.84 33.05
C GLU A 117 -0.24 70.12 32.51
N ASP A 118 0.68 69.15 32.64
CA ASP A 118 2.08 69.27 32.21
C ASP A 118 2.50 68.21 31.17
N LYS A 119 1.56 67.49 30.56
CA LYS A 119 1.87 66.49 29.53
C LYS A 119 1.09 66.72 28.25
N CYS A 120 1.84 66.83 27.16
CA CYS A 120 1.29 67.04 25.85
C CYS A 120 2.06 66.28 24.77
N ASP A 121 1.33 65.91 23.73
CA ASP A 121 1.87 65.37 22.49
C ASP A 121 1.62 66.37 21.36
N GLU A 122 2.60 66.50 20.47
CA GLU A 122 2.52 67.33 19.26
C GLU A 122 2.59 66.45 18.00
N TYR A 123 1.57 66.55 17.16
CA TYR A 123 1.44 65.77 15.94
C TYR A 123 1.52 66.68 14.71
N GLU A 124 2.37 66.31 13.74
CA GLU A 124 2.47 66.99 12.45
C GLU A 124 1.61 66.29 11.39
N THR A 125 0.70 67.05 10.76
CA THR A 125 -0.04 66.62 9.57
C THR A 125 0.25 67.52 8.38
N ASP A 126 0.77 66.96 7.30
CA ASP A 126 0.94 67.67 6.04
C ASP A 126 -0.34 67.55 5.19
N VAL A 127 -0.98 68.69 4.92
CA VAL A 127 -2.15 68.78 4.03
C VAL A 127 -1.67 69.23 2.65
N VAL A 128 -2.00 68.44 1.63
CA VAL A 128 -1.65 68.74 0.23
C VAL A 128 -2.91 68.83 -0.61
N VAL A 129 -3.14 70.02 -1.19
CA VAL A 129 -4.34 70.30 -1.99
C VAL A 129 -3.99 70.23 -3.47
N TYR A 130 -4.74 69.41 -4.21
CA TYR A 130 -4.61 69.24 -5.65
C TYR A 130 -5.74 69.94 -6.39
N GLU A 131 -5.44 70.58 -7.52
CA GLU A 131 -6.47 71.23 -8.35
C GLU A 131 -7.34 70.21 -9.08
N GLU A 132 -6.71 69.15 -9.59
CA GLU A 132 -7.36 68.05 -10.30
C GLU A 132 -6.86 66.70 -9.77
N PHE A 133 -7.48 65.61 -10.23
CA PHE A 133 -7.06 64.26 -9.87
C PHE A 133 -5.58 64.02 -10.23
N ASN A 134 -4.84 63.45 -9.29
CA ASN A 134 -3.45 63.05 -9.41
C ASN A 134 -3.30 61.63 -8.82
N THR A 135 -2.39 60.83 -9.35
CA THR A 135 -2.07 59.49 -8.85
C THR A 135 -1.69 59.48 -7.37
N ASP A 136 -1.14 60.58 -6.85
CA ASP A 136 -0.80 60.71 -5.43
C ASP A 136 -2.02 60.65 -4.50
N LEU A 137 -3.23 60.93 -5.01
CA LEU A 137 -4.50 60.81 -4.27
C LEU A 137 -4.99 59.36 -4.13
N LEU A 138 -4.38 58.40 -4.84
CA LEU A 138 -4.78 56.99 -4.79
C LEU A 138 -4.36 56.36 -3.47
N ASP A 139 -5.33 55.75 -2.80
CA ASP A 139 -5.07 54.82 -1.71
C ASP A 139 -4.60 53.48 -2.30
N TYR A 140 -3.36 53.09 -2.00
CA TYR A 140 -2.76 51.87 -2.50
C TYR A 140 -3.25 50.69 -1.65
N THR A 141 -4.07 49.84 -2.24
CA THR A 141 -4.45 48.57 -1.63
C THR A 141 -3.77 47.39 -2.30
N PRO A 142 -3.38 46.35 -1.54
CA PRO A 142 -2.82 45.13 -2.10
C PRO A 142 -3.80 44.48 -3.08
N GLU A 143 -3.26 43.65 -3.99
CA GLU A 143 -4.08 42.93 -4.98
C GLU A 143 -5.13 42.04 -4.30
N GLU A 144 -6.38 42.11 -4.76
CA GLU A 144 -7.48 41.32 -4.22
C GLU A 144 -7.98 40.28 -5.24
N GLU A 145 -8.34 39.09 -4.76
CA GLU A 145 -8.77 37.99 -5.64
C GLU A 145 -10.27 37.97 -5.91
N LYS A 146 -11.07 38.13 -4.85
CA LYS A 146 -12.53 38.16 -4.92
C LYS A 146 -13.05 39.27 -4.01
N PRO A 147 -12.77 40.54 -4.35
CA PRO A 147 -13.35 41.66 -3.64
C PRO A 147 -14.87 41.55 -3.69
N SER A 148 -15.51 41.54 -2.53
CA SER A 148 -16.97 41.55 -2.39
C SER A 148 -17.51 42.95 -2.07
N LYS A 149 -16.66 43.82 -1.49
CA LYS A 149 -17.00 45.18 -1.10
C LYS A 149 -15.79 46.10 -1.27
N ILE A 150 -16.03 47.34 -1.69
CA ILE A 150 -15.03 48.41 -1.69
C ILE A 150 -15.45 49.44 -0.64
N TYR A 151 -14.64 49.65 0.38
CA TYR A 151 -14.85 50.68 1.40
C TYR A 151 -14.32 52.03 0.92
N CYS A 152 -15.01 53.11 1.29
CA CYS A 152 -14.58 54.47 0.98
C CYS A 152 -13.40 54.87 1.88
N PRO A 153 -12.22 55.24 1.34
CA PRO A 153 -11.03 55.49 2.15
C PRO A 153 -11.06 56.79 2.97
N VAL A 154 -12.03 57.69 2.74
CA VAL A 154 -12.01 59.07 3.28
C VAL A 154 -13.14 59.41 4.25
N CYS A 155 -14.13 58.54 4.43
CA CYS A 155 -15.33 58.87 5.20
C CYS A 155 -15.80 57.73 6.10
N GLU A 156 -15.72 57.95 7.41
CA GLU A 156 -16.24 57.05 8.46
C GLU A 156 -17.57 57.57 9.06
N TYR A 157 -18.06 58.72 8.59
CA TYR A 157 -19.23 59.41 9.17
C TYR A 157 -20.54 58.66 8.91
N GLN A 158 -21.30 58.34 9.97
CA GLN A 158 -22.49 57.48 9.90
C GLN A 158 -23.70 58.11 9.19
N GLN A 159 -23.74 59.44 9.04
CA GLN A 159 -24.85 60.17 8.39
C GLN A 159 -24.49 60.75 7.01
N ALA A 160 -23.32 60.41 6.45
CA ALA A 160 -22.92 60.89 5.13
C ALA A 160 -23.67 60.17 4.00
N THR A 161 -23.85 60.87 2.88
CA THR A 161 -24.34 60.25 1.63
C THR A 161 -23.16 59.97 0.70
N PHE A 162 -23.21 58.85 -0.03
CA PHE A 162 -22.10 58.37 -0.84
C PHE A 162 -22.49 58.25 -2.31
N ILE A 163 -21.63 58.72 -3.19
CA ILE A 163 -21.74 58.56 -4.64
C ILE A 163 -20.45 57.94 -5.17
N TRP A 164 -20.57 56.79 -5.81
CA TRP A 164 -19.43 56.07 -6.39
C TRP A 164 -19.29 56.28 -7.90
N TYR A 165 -18.04 56.37 -8.34
CA TYR A 165 -17.64 56.39 -9.73
C TYR A 165 -16.63 55.27 -9.96
N LYS A 166 -16.60 54.74 -11.19
CA LYS A 166 -15.55 53.84 -11.66
C LYS A 166 -14.93 54.43 -12.91
N ASN A 167 -13.62 54.61 -12.91
CA ASN A 167 -12.88 55.26 -13.99
C ASN A 167 -13.56 56.57 -14.41
N PHE A 168 -13.91 57.40 -13.42
CA PHE A 168 -14.59 58.69 -13.59
C PHE A 168 -16.00 58.62 -14.20
N SER A 169 -16.60 57.42 -14.29
CA SER A 169 -17.97 57.20 -14.76
C SER A 169 -18.90 56.87 -13.59
N LEU A 170 -20.05 57.55 -13.53
CA LEU A 170 -21.03 57.37 -12.46
C LEU A 170 -21.60 55.95 -12.46
N ILE A 171 -21.64 55.30 -11.29
CA ILE A 171 -22.32 54.01 -11.13
C ILE A 171 -23.79 54.30 -10.70
N PRO A 172 -24.82 53.92 -11.47
CA PRO A 172 -26.21 54.18 -11.08
C PRO A 172 -26.73 53.20 -10.01
N ASN A 173 -27.83 53.56 -9.34
CA ASN A 173 -28.61 52.69 -8.42
C ASN A 173 -27.81 52.11 -7.25
N GLN A 174 -27.06 52.96 -6.55
CA GLN A 174 -26.28 52.59 -5.38
C GLN A 174 -27.16 52.61 -4.12
N GLU A 175 -26.86 51.74 -3.16
CA GLU A 175 -27.31 51.90 -1.78
C GLU A 175 -26.43 53.00 -1.14
N SER A 176 -27.04 53.97 -0.44
CA SER A 176 -26.33 55.08 0.24
C SER A 176 -25.53 54.57 1.45
N ALA A 177 -24.52 53.74 1.20
CA ALA A 177 -23.68 53.10 2.20
C ALA A 177 -22.21 53.48 1.98
N GLY A 178 -21.41 53.47 3.06
CA GLY A 178 -19.97 53.74 3.01
C GLY A 178 -19.13 52.69 2.27
N TYR A 179 -19.77 51.71 1.62
CA TYR A 179 -19.13 50.70 0.80
C TYR A 179 -19.93 50.39 -0.46
N LEU A 180 -19.24 50.04 -1.53
CA LEU A 180 -19.82 49.57 -2.78
C LEU A 180 -19.82 48.03 -2.81
N LEU A 181 -20.98 47.41 -3.02
CA LEU A 181 -21.11 45.95 -3.13
C LEU A 181 -20.73 45.46 -4.53
N LEU A 182 -19.75 44.57 -4.62
CA LEU A 182 -19.34 43.86 -5.83
C LEU A 182 -19.97 42.46 -5.84
N ARG A 183 -21.09 42.30 -6.54
CA ARG A 183 -21.82 41.01 -6.58
C ARG A 183 -21.09 39.92 -7.39
N ASN A 184 -20.34 40.29 -8.42
CA ASN A 184 -19.53 39.40 -9.24
C ASN A 184 -18.26 40.13 -9.69
N SER A 185 -17.17 39.98 -8.92
CA SER A 185 -15.87 40.54 -9.31
C SER A 185 -15.23 39.69 -10.42
N SER A 186 -14.82 40.37 -11.49
CA SER A 186 -14.14 39.82 -12.67
C SER A 186 -12.97 40.73 -13.04
N LYS A 187 -12.09 40.36 -13.99
CA LYS A 187 -11.03 41.28 -14.45
C LYS A 187 -11.54 42.65 -14.90
N GLU A 188 -12.74 42.70 -15.48
CA GLU A 188 -13.37 43.95 -15.89
C GLU A 188 -13.71 44.85 -14.70
N SER A 189 -13.81 44.29 -13.50
CA SER A 189 -14.05 45.03 -12.25
C SER A 189 -12.83 45.80 -11.78
N ALA A 190 -11.62 45.50 -12.27
CA ALA A 190 -10.42 46.27 -11.96
C ALA A 190 -10.52 47.72 -12.48
N GLY A 191 -9.86 48.65 -11.78
CA GLY A 191 -9.85 50.07 -12.12
C GLY A 191 -9.91 50.98 -10.91
N ILE A 192 -10.03 52.28 -11.16
CA ILE A 192 -10.04 53.31 -10.13
C ILE A 192 -11.47 53.57 -9.69
N TYR A 193 -11.74 53.37 -8.40
CA TYR A 193 -13.01 53.67 -7.77
C TYR A 193 -12.89 54.97 -6.99
N THR A 194 -13.80 55.90 -7.25
CA THR A 194 -13.90 57.17 -6.52
C THR A 194 -15.17 57.15 -5.69
N CYS A 195 -15.06 57.33 -4.37
CA CYS A 195 -16.19 57.63 -3.52
C CYS A 195 -16.24 59.13 -3.23
N VAL A 196 -17.38 59.76 -3.47
CA VAL A 196 -17.67 61.12 -3.03
C VAL A 196 -18.61 61.02 -1.86
N CYS A 197 -18.14 61.38 -0.67
CA CYS A 197 -18.98 61.48 0.50
C CYS A 197 -19.41 62.93 0.73
N THR A 198 -20.72 63.13 0.86
CA THR A 198 -21.30 64.42 1.24
C THR A 198 -21.69 64.36 2.71
N TRP A 199 -21.08 65.25 3.51
CA TRP A 199 -21.34 65.45 4.93
C TRP A 199 -21.91 66.85 5.17
N GLU A 200 -22.54 67.07 6.33
CA GLU A 200 -23.17 68.34 6.67
C GLU A 200 -22.49 68.96 7.88
N HIS A 201 -22.18 70.24 7.78
CA HIS A 201 -21.61 71.06 8.87
C HIS A 201 -22.30 72.41 8.89
N ASN A 202 -22.87 72.77 10.04
CA ASN A 202 -23.62 74.02 10.22
C ASN A 202 -24.70 74.26 9.14
N GLY A 203 -25.41 73.20 8.74
CA GLY A 203 -26.47 73.25 7.73
C GLY A 203 -25.99 73.36 6.28
N ILE A 204 -24.67 73.35 6.05
CA ILE A 204 -24.05 73.40 4.73
C ILE A 204 -23.52 72.02 4.37
N LYS A 205 -23.80 71.58 3.15
CA LYS A 205 -23.31 70.30 2.62
C LYS A 205 -21.94 70.46 1.99
N HIS A 206 -21.02 69.62 2.42
CA HIS A 206 -19.64 69.58 1.98
C HIS A 206 -19.30 68.23 1.37
N ASN A 207 -18.48 68.23 0.32
CA ASN A 207 -18.05 67.03 -0.37
C ASN A 207 -16.60 66.71 -0.04
N ARG A 208 -16.29 65.43 0.01
CA ARG A 208 -14.94 64.88 0.10
C ARG A 208 -14.81 63.65 -0.80
N SER A 209 -13.78 63.62 -1.62
CA SER A 209 -13.52 62.51 -2.54
C SER A 209 -12.36 61.63 -2.08
N GLY A 210 -12.55 60.32 -2.16
CA GLY A 210 -11.52 59.31 -1.93
C GLY A 210 -11.32 58.46 -3.17
N PHE A 211 -10.07 58.17 -3.51
CA PHE A 211 -9.70 57.41 -4.69
C PHE A 211 -9.00 56.11 -4.28
N ARG A 212 -9.47 54.99 -4.82
CA ARG A 212 -8.90 53.67 -4.55
C ARG A 212 -8.74 52.88 -5.84
N GLU A 213 -7.55 52.33 -6.07
CA GLU A 213 -7.30 51.46 -7.21
C GLU A 213 -7.59 50.00 -6.82
N LEU A 214 -8.52 49.36 -7.53
CA LEU A 214 -8.78 47.93 -7.38
C LEU A 214 -7.98 47.16 -8.42
N ILE A 215 -7.00 46.40 -7.94
CA ILE A 215 -6.19 45.49 -8.74
C ILE A 215 -6.69 44.06 -8.45
N ILE A 216 -7.10 43.35 -9.50
CA ILE A 216 -7.61 41.97 -9.38
C ILE A 216 -6.54 41.00 -9.84
N ARG A 217 -6.15 40.08 -8.95
CA ARG A 217 -5.10 39.10 -9.24
C ARG A 217 -5.60 38.02 -10.21
N ASP A 218 -4.78 37.71 -11.22
CA ASP A 218 -5.06 36.65 -12.16
C ASP A 218 -5.00 35.29 -11.47
N MET A 219 -6.15 34.61 -11.42
CA MET A 219 -6.22 33.22 -10.99
C MET A 219 -5.73 32.31 -12.13
N SER A 220 -4.42 32.33 -12.39
CA SER A 220 -3.73 31.22 -13.02
C SER A 220 -3.09 30.33 -11.95
N SER A 221 -3.81 30.04 -10.86
CA SER A 221 -3.46 28.90 -10.01
C SER A 221 -3.75 27.65 -10.82
N SER A 222 -2.75 27.17 -11.56
CA SER A 222 -2.79 25.83 -12.10
C SER A 222 -2.85 24.88 -10.90
N THR A 223 -3.95 24.16 -10.77
CA THR A 223 -4.14 23.15 -9.72
C THR A 223 -2.90 22.27 -9.64
N PRO A 224 -2.30 22.09 -8.45
CA PRO A 224 -1.04 21.35 -8.32
C PRO A 224 -1.19 19.95 -8.89
N THR A 225 -0.33 19.63 -9.86
CA THR A 225 -0.40 18.36 -10.58
C THR A 225 0.64 17.39 -10.00
N PHE A 226 0.17 16.28 -9.42
CA PHE A 226 1.04 15.22 -8.92
C PHE A 226 1.64 14.45 -10.10
N GLN A 227 2.96 14.50 -10.24
CA GLN A 227 3.70 13.67 -11.20
C GLN A 227 3.95 12.28 -10.63
N LEU A 228 4.33 12.24 -9.35
CA LEU A 228 4.57 11.02 -8.58
C LEU A 228 4.16 11.29 -7.12
N PRO A 229 3.68 10.29 -6.37
CA PRO A 229 3.24 8.98 -6.84
C PRO A 229 1.83 9.04 -7.46
N ILE A 230 1.45 7.97 -8.16
CA ILE A 230 0.07 7.81 -8.66
C ILE A 230 -0.85 7.52 -7.46
N ASN A 231 -2.03 8.13 -7.45
CA ASN A 231 -3.00 7.96 -6.36
C ASN A 231 -3.38 6.47 -6.17
N ASN A 232 -3.42 6.00 -4.92
CA ASN A 232 -3.61 4.60 -4.53
C ASN A 232 -2.55 3.64 -5.08
N SER A 233 -1.33 4.12 -5.32
CA SER A 233 -0.22 3.25 -5.70
C SER A 233 0.20 2.32 -4.55
N ILE A 234 0.75 1.17 -4.90
CA ILE A 234 1.17 0.15 -3.94
C ILE A 234 2.69 0.01 -4.02
N VAL A 235 3.36 0.14 -2.88
CA VAL A 235 4.81 -0.06 -2.75
C VAL A 235 5.06 -1.33 -1.95
N ILE A 236 5.87 -2.24 -2.51
CA ILE A 236 6.17 -3.54 -1.91
C ILE A 236 7.49 -3.44 -1.15
N THR A 237 7.49 -3.80 0.14
CA THR A 237 8.68 -3.73 1.01
C THR A 237 8.67 -4.86 2.04
N ASP A 238 9.85 -5.11 2.62
CA ASP A 238 10.04 -6.05 3.73
C ASP A 238 10.18 -5.30 5.07
N VAL A 239 9.91 -5.99 6.18
CA VAL A 239 10.13 -5.43 7.53
C VAL A 239 11.63 -5.32 7.76
N GLY A 240 12.08 -4.18 8.28
CA GLY A 240 13.46 -3.94 8.64
C GLY A 240 14.34 -3.33 7.54
N THR A 241 13.83 -3.16 6.32
CA THR A 241 14.55 -2.48 5.23
C THR A 241 14.38 -0.96 5.32
N GLU A 242 15.34 -0.23 4.75
CA GLU A 242 15.21 1.20 4.50
C GLU A 242 14.37 1.42 3.22
N LEU A 243 13.41 2.34 3.27
CA LEU A 243 12.50 2.65 2.16
C LEU A 243 12.42 4.17 1.95
N ILE A 244 12.51 4.61 0.70
CA ILE A 244 12.37 6.02 0.33
C ILE A 244 11.13 6.18 -0.54
N LEU A 245 10.17 6.98 -0.08
CA LEU A 245 8.99 7.37 -0.86
C LEU A 245 9.24 8.74 -1.48
N GLN A 246 8.96 8.87 -2.77
CA GLN A 246 9.11 10.13 -3.50
C GLN A 246 7.74 10.71 -3.85
N CYS A 247 7.58 12.00 -3.62
CA CYS A 247 6.47 12.78 -4.11
C CYS A 247 6.98 13.97 -4.91
N SER A 248 6.44 14.16 -6.12
CA SER A 248 6.80 15.24 -7.03
C SER A 248 5.53 15.92 -7.50
N VAL A 249 5.43 17.22 -7.21
CA VAL A 249 4.25 18.03 -7.44
C VAL A 249 4.63 19.26 -8.24
N PHE A 250 3.91 19.52 -9.34
CA PHE A 250 4.09 20.70 -10.17
C PHE A 250 3.04 21.75 -9.82
N PHE A 251 3.48 22.92 -9.35
CA PHE A 251 2.62 24.03 -8.94
C PHE A 251 2.41 25.10 -10.04
N GLY A 252 2.90 24.85 -11.25
CA GLY A 252 2.86 25.83 -12.35
C GLY A 252 4.21 26.54 -12.58
N ARG A 253 4.24 27.41 -13.59
CA ARG A 253 5.45 28.20 -13.93
C ARG A 253 5.59 29.49 -13.12
N THR A 254 4.50 29.97 -12.53
CA THR A 254 4.52 31.07 -11.56
C THR A 254 5.08 30.55 -10.25
N VAL A 255 6.07 31.25 -9.70
CA VAL A 255 6.69 30.88 -8.42
C VAL A 255 5.63 30.94 -7.33
N CYS A 256 5.27 29.79 -6.77
CA CYS A 256 4.45 29.75 -5.57
C CYS A 256 5.35 29.94 -4.35
N ASP A 257 5.18 31.06 -3.65
CA ASP A 257 6.01 31.44 -2.50
C ASP A 257 5.58 30.72 -1.20
N GLU A 258 4.30 30.37 -1.06
CA GLU A 258 3.74 29.71 0.13
C GLU A 258 3.41 28.22 -0.07
N CYS A 259 3.75 27.63 -1.21
CA CYS A 259 3.44 26.22 -1.44
C CYS A 259 4.29 25.30 -0.55
N SER A 260 3.69 24.21 -0.07
CA SER A 260 4.38 23.18 0.71
C SER A 260 4.00 21.76 0.27
N VAL A 261 4.92 20.81 0.42
CA VAL A 261 4.67 19.38 0.17
C VAL A 261 5.12 18.58 1.39
N GLN A 262 4.19 17.89 2.03
CA GLN A 262 4.40 17.17 3.29
C GLN A 262 3.86 15.76 3.24
N TRP A 263 4.43 14.87 4.05
CA TRP A 263 3.91 13.51 4.21
C TRP A 263 3.07 13.37 5.47
N GLU A 264 1.96 12.64 5.33
CA GLU A 264 1.09 12.25 6.43
C GLU A 264 1.00 10.72 6.47
N ARG A 265 0.96 10.13 7.66
CA ARG A 265 0.65 8.72 7.87
C ARG A 265 -0.68 8.64 8.60
N ASN A 266 -1.68 7.94 8.04
CA ASN A 266 -3.02 7.81 8.64
C ASN A 266 -3.63 9.17 9.06
N LYS A 267 -3.44 10.23 8.26
CA LYS A 267 -3.90 11.61 8.50
C LYS A 267 -3.20 12.36 9.65
N THR A 268 -2.14 11.81 10.22
CA THR A 268 -1.29 12.53 11.17
C THR A 268 -0.01 12.95 10.48
N ARG A 269 0.43 14.19 10.71
CA ARG A 269 1.72 14.68 10.22
C ARG A 269 2.85 13.80 10.73
N ILE A 270 3.77 13.48 9.85
CA ILE A 270 5.01 12.80 10.21
C ILE A 270 5.97 13.89 10.70
N ASP A 271 5.71 14.41 11.90
CA ASP A 271 6.73 15.17 12.62
C ASP A 271 7.90 14.21 12.88
N ALA A 272 9.13 14.74 13.05
CA ALA A 272 10.39 13.98 13.12
C ALA A 272 10.46 12.98 14.31
N VAL A 273 9.59 11.99 14.31
CA VAL A 273 9.55 10.82 15.18
C VAL A 273 10.70 9.92 14.76
N ASN A 274 11.40 9.36 15.75
CA ASN A 274 12.51 8.43 15.55
C ASN A 274 12.15 7.36 14.49
N GLY A 275 12.76 7.46 13.30
CA GLY A 275 12.57 6.48 12.22
C GLY A 275 12.17 7.06 10.86
N TYR A 276 11.68 8.31 10.80
CA TYR A 276 11.27 8.98 9.56
C TYR A 276 12.09 10.24 9.33
N LYS A 277 12.59 10.42 8.11
CA LYS A 277 13.29 11.65 7.68
C LYS A 277 12.61 12.18 6.43
N GLN A 278 12.26 13.46 6.42
CA GLN A 278 11.66 14.12 5.28
C GLN A 278 12.63 15.17 4.72
N GLU A 279 12.87 15.12 3.41
CA GLU A 279 13.69 16.10 2.69
C GLU A 279 12.89 16.68 1.53
N THR A 280 12.86 18.00 1.42
CA THR A 280 12.13 18.71 0.36
C THR A 280 13.08 19.50 -0.53
N ARG A 281 12.86 19.41 -1.85
CA ARG A 281 13.64 20.09 -2.89
C ARG A 281 12.72 20.87 -3.82
N LYS A 282 13.06 22.12 -4.11
CA LYS A 282 12.34 22.98 -5.07
C LYS A 282 13.21 23.24 -6.28
N GLN A 283 12.72 22.91 -7.48
CA GLN A 283 13.43 23.17 -8.73
C GLN A 283 12.45 23.49 -9.87
N GLY A 284 12.54 24.70 -10.43
CA GLY A 284 11.83 25.07 -11.67
C GLY A 284 10.29 24.95 -11.62
N GLY A 285 9.64 25.29 -10.49
CA GLY A 285 8.19 25.18 -10.30
C GLY A 285 7.70 23.77 -9.89
N ILE A 286 8.61 22.80 -9.81
CA ILE A 286 8.36 21.46 -9.25
C ILE A 286 8.90 21.44 -7.82
N MET A 287 8.12 20.84 -6.92
CA MET A 287 8.53 20.55 -5.56
C MET A 287 8.53 19.06 -5.32
N GLU A 288 9.68 18.55 -4.91
CA GLU A 288 9.90 17.14 -4.60
C GLU A 288 10.04 16.96 -3.09
N SER A 289 9.41 15.93 -2.54
CA SER A 289 9.48 15.55 -1.13
C SER A 289 9.82 14.07 -1.02
N PHE A 290 10.93 13.77 -0.35
CA PHE A 290 11.43 12.42 -0.12
C PHE A 290 11.21 12.04 1.34
N LEU A 291 10.44 10.97 1.59
CA LEU A 291 10.25 10.40 2.91
C LEU A 291 11.08 9.13 3.04
N THR A 292 12.14 9.19 3.84
CA THR A 292 13.00 8.06 4.17
C THR A 292 12.53 7.42 5.48
N ILE A 293 12.04 6.18 5.38
CA ILE A 293 11.71 5.30 6.49
C ILE A 293 12.96 4.46 6.77
N THR A 294 13.66 4.74 7.88
CA THR A 294 14.97 4.12 8.15
C THR A 294 14.88 2.62 8.40
N LYS A 295 13.79 2.18 9.03
CA LYS A 295 13.51 0.78 9.31
C LYS A 295 12.01 0.55 9.27
N VAL A 296 11.52 -0.05 8.19
CA VAL A 296 10.10 -0.37 8.02
C VAL A 296 9.64 -1.30 9.15
N SER A 297 8.60 -0.90 9.87
CA SER A 297 7.97 -1.67 10.95
C SER A 297 6.70 -2.38 10.48
N GLU A 298 6.18 -3.30 11.30
CA GLU A 298 4.87 -3.93 11.07
C GLU A 298 3.72 -2.92 11.03
N LEU A 299 3.84 -1.81 11.76
CA LEU A 299 2.84 -0.75 11.76
C LEU A 299 2.84 0.07 10.46
N ASP A 300 3.95 0.08 9.74
CA ASP A 300 4.06 0.79 8.46
C ASP A 300 3.43 -0.03 7.32
N LEU A 301 3.44 -1.35 7.44
CA LEU A 301 2.76 -2.25 6.49
C LEU A 301 1.24 -2.14 6.65
N GLY A 302 0.54 -1.82 5.56
CA GLY A 302 -0.91 -1.58 5.57
C GLY A 302 -1.33 -0.19 6.04
N SER A 303 -0.40 0.66 6.48
CA SER A 303 -0.68 2.08 6.73
C SER A 303 -0.81 2.86 5.41
N GLU A 304 -1.67 3.87 5.43
CA GLU A 304 -1.86 4.80 4.32
C GLU A 304 -0.90 5.99 4.47
N TYR A 305 0.03 6.13 3.52
CA TYR A 305 0.89 7.30 3.41
C TYR A 305 0.28 8.27 2.41
N ARG A 306 0.12 9.52 2.79
CA ARG A 306 -0.43 10.56 1.94
C ARG A 306 0.64 11.60 1.68
N CYS A 307 0.92 11.87 0.41
CA CYS A 307 1.63 13.08 0.05
C CYS A 307 0.61 14.20 -0.09
N ARG A 308 0.73 15.20 0.76
CA ARG A 308 -0.11 16.39 0.80
C ARG A 308 0.65 17.56 0.15
N ALA A 309 0.05 18.16 -0.86
CA ALA A 309 0.50 19.38 -1.49
C ALA A 309 -0.46 20.50 -1.09
N GLU A 310 0.07 21.59 -0.57
CA GLU A 310 -0.70 22.75 -0.12
C GLU A 310 -0.27 23.96 -0.93
N ASP A 311 -1.24 24.66 -1.53
CA ASP A 311 -1.06 26.00 -2.07
C ASP A 311 -1.70 27.02 -1.11
N SER A 312 -1.68 28.31 -1.48
CA SER A 312 -2.22 29.40 -0.64
C SER A 312 -3.73 29.29 -0.35
N TYR A 313 -4.47 28.40 -1.01
CA TYR A 313 -5.93 28.34 -0.96
C TYR A 313 -6.47 26.96 -0.57
N GLU A 314 -5.89 25.90 -1.14
CA GLU A 314 -6.35 24.52 -0.99
C GLU A 314 -5.19 23.54 -0.78
N TYR A 315 -5.53 22.37 -0.25
CA TYR A 315 -4.62 21.24 -0.16
C TYR A 315 -5.16 20.07 -0.97
N PHE A 316 -4.26 19.42 -1.67
CA PHE A 316 -4.49 18.22 -2.45
C PHE A 316 -3.64 17.09 -1.90
N TYR A 317 -4.07 15.85 -2.12
CA TYR A 317 -3.28 14.71 -1.67
C TYR A 317 -3.41 13.50 -2.59
N VAL A 318 -2.36 12.69 -2.58
CA VAL A 318 -2.34 11.35 -3.18
C VAL A 318 -1.91 10.33 -2.14
N SER A 319 -2.56 9.17 -2.15
CA SER A 319 -2.31 8.09 -1.18
C SER A 319 -1.44 6.98 -1.77
N ILE A 320 -0.70 6.32 -0.90
CA ILE A 320 0.14 5.15 -1.17
C ILE A 320 -0.06 4.14 -0.05
N ILE A 321 -0.06 2.86 -0.41
CA ILE A 321 -0.21 1.76 0.54
C ILE A 321 1.06 0.90 0.49
N LEU A 322 1.67 0.66 1.66
CA LEU A 322 2.78 -0.28 1.77
C LEU A 322 2.25 -1.70 1.91
N LYS A 323 2.72 -2.63 1.06
CA LYS A 323 2.43 -4.05 1.17
C LYS A 323 3.68 -4.85 1.45
N ARG A 324 3.50 -5.95 2.20
CA ARG A 324 4.54 -6.92 2.46
C ARG A 324 4.90 -7.65 1.17
N LYS A 325 6.19 -7.88 0.94
CA LYS A 325 6.66 -8.79 -0.10
C LYS A 325 6.22 -10.22 0.20
N GLU A 326 5.51 -10.84 -0.73
CA GLU A 326 5.09 -12.22 -0.57
C GLU A 326 6.30 -13.16 -0.58
N SER A 327 6.34 -14.06 0.41
CA SER A 327 7.40 -15.06 0.51
C SER A 327 7.02 -16.29 -0.31
N MET A 328 7.90 -16.71 -1.22
CA MET A 328 7.73 -17.94 -2.02
C MET A 328 8.11 -19.21 -1.24
N ILE A 329 8.65 -19.07 -0.01
CA ILE A 329 9.08 -20.16 0.85
C ILE A 329 7.97 -21.22 1.11
N PRO A 330 6.73 -20.86 1.49
CA PRO A 330 5.67 -21.86 1.71
C PRO A 330 5.32 -22.63 0.43
N VAL A 331 5.37 -21.99 -0.74
CA VAL A 331 5.11 -22.64 -2.03
C VAL A 331 6.21 -23.64 -2.34
N ILE A 332 7.48 -23.25 -2.16
CA ILE A 332 8.63 -24.14 -2.36
C ILE A 332 8.55 -25.34 -1.40
N LEU A 333 8.23 -25.10 -0.12
CA LEU A 333 8.11 -26.16 0.87
C LEU A 333 6.97 -27.14 0.53
N ALA A 334 5.82 -26.63 0.09
CA ALA A 334 4.70 -27.46 -0.37
C ALA A 334 5.12 -28.33 -1.57
N CYS A 335 5.79 -27.76 -2.57
CA CYS A 335 6.31 -28.50 -3.72
C CYS A 335 7.28 -29.61 -3.30
N VAL A 336 8.23 -29.33 -2.40
CA VAL A 336 9.19 -30.35 -1.91
C VAL A 336 8.47 -31.47 -1.17
N CYS A 337 7.51 -31.15 -0.29
CA CYS A 337 6.71 -32.15 0.41
C CYS A 337 5.92 -33.05 -0.55
N THR A 338 5.28 -32.47 -1.58
CA THR A 338 4.55 -33.27 -2.58
C THR A 338 5.48 -34.18 -3.39
N PHE A 339 6.66 -33.71 -3.77
CA PHE A 339 7.65 -34.51 -4.49
C PHE A 339 8.12 -35.71 -3.65
N LEU A 340 8.41 -35.49 -2.36
CA LEU A 340 8.80 -36.58 -1.45
C LEU A 340 7.68 -37.63 -1.30
N LEU A 341 6.42 -37.21 -1.19
CA LEU A 341 5.28 -38.12 -1.12
C LEU A 341 5.17 -39.00 -2.39
N VAL A 342 5.36 -38.40 -3.57
CA VAL A 342 5.34 -39.15 -4.85
C VAL A 342 6.47 -40.19 -4.90
N LEU A 343 7.67 -39.85 -4.42
CA LEU A 343 8.78 -40.79 -4.36
C LEU A 343 8.50 -41.97 -3.42
N VAL A 344 7.92 -41.70 -2.25
CA VAL A 344 7.52 -42.76 -1.30
C VAL A 344 6.45 -43.66 -1.90
N LEU A 345 5.41 -43.09 -2.51
CA LEU A 345 4.35 -43.85 -3.19
C LEU A 345 4.91 -44.72 -4.32
N SER A 346 5.81 -44.17 -5.15
CA SER A 346 6.49 -44.92 -6.21
C SER A 346 7.32 -46.09 -5.63
N GLY A 347 8.04 -45.85 -4.53
CA GLY A 347 8.78 -46.88 -3.80
C GLY A 347 7.88 -48.02 -3.29
N ILE A 348 6.74 -47.69 -2.67
CA ILE A 348 5.75 -48.67 -2.20
C ILE A 348 5.18 -49.47 -3.36
N VAL A 349 4.77 -48.81 -4.46
CA VAL A 349 4.24 -49.49 -5.65
C VAL A 349 5.29 -50.42 -6.26
N LYS A 350 6.56 -50.03 -6.32
CA LYS A 350 7.64 -50.90 -6.80
C LYS A 350 7.85 -52.10 -5.88
N TRP A 351 7.87 -51.88 -4.57
CA TRP A 351 8.04 -52.94 -3.57
C TRP A 351 6.94 -54.00 -3.66
N PHE A 352 5.69 -53.57 -3.79
CA PHE A 352 4.51 -54.45 -3.86
C PHE A 352 4.05 -54.76 -5.28
N SER A 353 4.83 -54.45 -6.31
CA SER A 353 4.42 -54.57 -7.71
C SER A 353 3.92 -55.97 -8.09
N LEU A 354 4.59 -57.04 -7.62
CA LEU A 354 4.15 -58.42 -7.86
C LEU A 354 2.82 -58.74 -7.16
N ASP A 355 2.65 -58.25 -5.93
CA ASP A 355 1.43 -58.49 -5.15
C ASP A 355 0.24 -57.70 -5.73
N LEU A 356 0.47 -56.46 -6.15
CA LEU A 356 -0.53 -55.60 -6.77
C LEU A 356 -1.00 -56.16 -8.11
N VAL A 357 -0.08 -56.67 -8.94
CA VAL A 357 -0.43 -57.30 -10.23
C VAL A 357 -1.18 -58.61 -10.01
N LEU A 358 -0.76 -59.46 -9.08
CA LEU A 358 -1.47 -60.71 -8.77
C LEU A 358 -2.87 -60.43 -8.23
N PHE A 359 -3.04 -59.40 -7.39
CA PHE A 359 -4.33 -58.97 -6.86
C PHE A 359 -5.25 -58.40 -7.94
N LEU A 360 -4.74 -57.47 -8.77
CA LEU A 360 -5.48 -56.91 -9.91
C LEU A 360 -5.91 -58.00 -10.91
N ARG A 361 -5.04 -58.97 -11.17
CA ARG A 361 -5.35 -60.11 -12.04
C ARG A 361 -6.49 -60.96 -11.49
N GLU A 362 -6.56 -61.17 -10.17
CA GLU A 362 -7.69 -61.87 -9.54
C GLU A 362 -9.01 -61.09 -9.68
N ILE A 363 -8.97 -59.75 -9.60
CA ILE A 363 -10.15 -58.90 -9.80
C ILE A 363 -10.63 -58.93 -11.25
N ILE A 364 -9.72 -58.74 -12.21
CA ILE A 364 -10.04 -58.71 -13.65
C ILE A 364 -10.59 -60.07 -14.10
N ALA A 365 -10.01 -61.17 -13.62
CA ALA A 365 -10.48 -62.50 -13.97
C ALA A 365 -11.87 -62.85 -13.39
N LYS A 366 -12.26 -62.25 -12.26
CA LYS A 366 -13.65 -62.36 -11.77
C LYS A 366 -14.64 -61.62 -12.65
N LEU A 367 -14.20 -60.55 -13.32
CA LEU A 367 -15.04 -59.71 -14.16
C LEU A 367 -15.22 -60.32 -15.57
N ASN A 368 -14.17 -60.91 -16.14
CA ASN A 368 -14.17 -61.43 -17.52
C ASN A 368 -14.06 -62.97 -17.54
N ARG A 369 -15.13 -63.67 -17.16
CA ARG A 369 -15.21 -65.13 -17.29
C ARG A 369 -15.54 -65.54 -18.73
N THR A 370 -14.58 -66.16 -19.40
CA THR A 370 -14.80 -66.91 -20.65
C THR A 370 -14.37 -68.35 -20.41
N GLU A 371 -15.27 -69.31 -20.57
CA GLU A 371 -14.92 -70.73 -20.52
C GLU A 371 -14.17 -71.11 -21.80
N ASP A 372 -12.92 -71.55 -21.65
CA ASP A 372 -11.97 -71.82 -22.74
C ASP A 372 -11.87 -73.31 -23.10
N GLY A 373 -12.76 -74.16 -22.58
CA GLY A 373 -12.81 -75.60 -22.86
C GLY A 373 -11.64 -76.44 -22.32
N LYS A 374 -10.68 -75.83 -21.62
CA LYS A 374 -9.51 -76.50 -21.05
C LYS A 374 -9.79 -77.09 -19.66
N LEU A 375 -9.40 -78.35 -19.45
CA LEU A 375 -9.72 -79.12 -18.24
C LEU A 375 -8.65 -79.05 -17.15
N TYR A 376 -7.43 -78.66 -17.49
CA TYR A 376 -6.29 -78.59 -16.58
C TYR A 376 -5.59 -77.23 -16.66
N ASP A 377 -5.15 -76.72 -15.51
CA ASP A 377 -4.42 -75.46 -15.42
C ASP A 377 -2.95 -75.62 -15.84
N ALA A 378 -2.35 -76.76 -15.52
CA ALA A 378 -1.05 -77.13 -16.08
C ALA A 378 -0.81 -78.64 -16.13
N TYR A 379 -0.04 -79.08 -17.11
CA TYR A 379 0.55 -80.43 -17.20
C TYR A 379 1.97 -80.38 -16.62
N VAL A 380 2.32 -81.28 -15.71
CA VAL A 380 3.64 -81.32 -15.05
C VAL A 380 4.48 -82.46 -15.63
N ILE A 381 5.60 -82.11 -16.25
CA ILE A 381 6.63 -83.04 -16.73
C ILE A 381 7.80 -82.98 -15.77
N TYR A 382 8.17 -84.13 -15.20
CA TYR A 382 9.38 -84.28 -14.41
C TYR A 382 10.12 -85.54 -14.82
N GLN A 383 11.45 -85.47 -14.83
CA GLN A 383 12.29 -86.60 -15.19
C GLN A 383 12.50 -87.52 -13.99
N ARG A 384 12.17 -88.81 -14.16
CA ARG A 384 12.41 -89.86 -13.15
C ARG A 384 13.81 -90.44 -13.37
N ASN A 385 14.70 -90.24 -12.40
CA ASN A 385 16.09 -90.70 -12.47
C ASN A 385 16.26 -92.07 -11.79
N LEU A 386 17.28 -92.82 -12.19
CA LEU A 386 17.63 -94.12 -11.60
C LEU A 386 18.30 -94.01 -10.22
N GLU A 387 18.80 -92.83 -9.85
CA GLU A 387 19.35 -92.60 -8.51
C GLU A 387 18.24 -92.34 -7.50
N GLU A 388 18.07 -93.28 -6.56
CA GLU A 388 17.03 -93.27 -5.53
C GLU A 388 17.00 -91.97 -4.71
N LYS A 389 18.15 -91.30 -4.52
CA LYS A 389 18.25 -90.05 -3.75
C LYS A 389 17.71 -88.84 -4.50
N THR A 390 18.05 -88.68 -5.78
CA THR A 390 17.58 -87.53 -6.58
C THR A 390 16.11 -87.71 -6.95
N ASP A 391 15.68 -88.94 -7.25
CA ASP A 391 14.29 -89.26 -7.53
C ASP A 391 13.38 -89.03 -6.31
N LYS A 392 13.87 -89.38 -5.11
CA LYS A 392 13.18 -89.06 -3.86
C LYS A 392 13.06 -87.55 -3.63
N THR A 393 14.09 -86.76 -3.89
CA THR A 393 14.00 -85.29 -3.72
C THR A 393 13.04 -84.63 -4.71
N VAL A 394 12.96 -85.12 -5.94
CA VAL A 394 12.04 -84.61 -6.97
C VAL A 394 10.61 -85.00 -6.64
N SER A 395 10.37 -86.27 -6.26
CA SER A 395 9.04 -86.74 -5.86
C SER A 395 8.56 -86.07 -4.57
N ASP A 396 9.45 -85.85 -3.59
CA ASP A 396 9.14 -85.08 -2.36
C ASP A 396 8.81 -83.61 -2.68
N PHE A 397 9.49 -82.99 -3.66
CA PHE A 397 9.17 -81.63 -4.11
C PHE A 397 7.81 -81.58 -4.83
N VAL A 398 7.56 -82.49 -5.77
CA VAL A 398 6.30 -82.55 -6.55
C VAL A 398 5.12 -82.86 -5.63
N ASN A 399 5.19 -83.94 -4.87
CA ASN A 399 4.11 -84.40 -4.00
C ASN A 399 3.97 -83.55 -2.73
N GLY A 400 5.07 -83.07 -2.17
CA GLY A 400 5.07 -82.27 -0.95
C GLY A 400 4.82 -80.79 -1.24
N SER A 401 5.74 -80.11 -1.92
CA SER A 401 5.75 -78.64 -2.01
C SER A 401 4.91 -78.09 -3.17
N LEU A 402 5.03 -78.66 -4.37
CA LEU A 402 4.37 -78.18 -5.58
C LEU A 402 2.85 -78.37 -5.50
N LEU A 403 2.41 -79.58 -5.17
CA LEU A 403 0.99 -79.90 -5.06
C LEU A 403 0.32 -79.16 -3.89
N THR A 404 0.96 -79.09 -2.72
CA THR A 404 0.41 -78.36 -1.56
C THR A 404 0.22 -76.87 -1.87
N VAL A 405 1.18 -76.22 -2.54
CA VAL A 405 1.06 -74.78 -2.83
C VAL A 405 0.14 -74.50 -4.02
N LEU A 406 0.23 -75.27 -5.11
CA LEU A 406 -0.54 -74.99 -6.32
C LEU A 406 -1.97 -75.55 -6.27
N GLU A 407 -2.19 -76.78 -5.81
CA GLU A 407 -3.53 -77.37 -5.73
C GLU A 407 -4.26 -76.95 -4.45
N SER A 408 -3.66 -77.16 -3.28
CA SER A 408 -4.34 -76.89 -2.00
C SER A 408 -4.44 -75.39 -1.68
N TYR A 409 -3.33 -74.63 -1.76
CA TYR A 409 -3.35 -73.20 -1.42
C TYR A 409 -3.86 -72.30 -2.56
N CYS A 410 -3.45 -72.55 -3.81
CA CYS A 410 -3.83 -71.70 -4.94
C CYS A 410 -5.12 -72.15 -5.65
N GLY A 411 -5.48 -73.43 -5.58
CA GLY A 411 -6.68 -73.99 -6.21
C GLY A 411 -6.52 -74.33 -7.70
N PHE A 412 -5.30 -74.57 -8.17
CA PHE A 412 -5.06 -75.00 -9.55
C PHE A 412 -5.31 -76.50 -9.72
N LYS A 413 -5.76 -76.91 -10.91
CA LYS A 413 -5.89 -78.33 -11.27
C LYS A 413 -4.71 -78.77 -12.13
N LEU A 414 -3.79 -79.53 -11.55
CA LEU A 414 -2.60 -80.03 -12.24
C LEU A 414 -2.84 -81.45 -12.74
N PHE A 415 -2.23 -81.80 -13.87
CA PHE A 415 -2.17 -83.17 -14.38
C PHE A 415 -0.74 -83.70 -14.23
N ILE A 416 -0.60 -84.85 -13.58
CA ILE A 416 0.68 -85.54 -13.39
C ILE A 416 0.58 -86.96 -13.94
N HIS A 417 1.45 -87.27 -14.91
CA HIS A 417 1.57 -88.60 -15.48
C HIS A 417 1.93 -89.64 -14.41
N GLY A 418 1.16 -90.74 -14.34
CA GLY A 418 1.24 -91.81 -13.35
C GLY A 418 0.39 -91.63 -12.09
N ARG A 419 -0.11 -90.42 -11.79
CA ARG A 419 -1.08 -90.17 -10.70
C ARG A 419 -2.50 -90.08 -11.22
N ASP A 420 -2.67 -89.33 -12.31
CA ASP A 420 -3.97 -88.93 -12.84
C ASP A 420 -4.39 -89.75 -14.08
N ASP A 421 -3.57 -90.74 -14.47
CA ASP A 421 -3.82 -91.67 -15.58
C ASP A 421 -4.66 -92.87 -15.15
N LEU A 422 -5.51 -93.37 -16.05
CA LEU A 422 -6.26 -94.61 -15.86
C LEU A 422 -5.39 -95.81 -16.30
N PRO A 423 -5.24 -96.86 -15.49
CA PRO A 423 -4.42 -98.02 -15.87
C PRO A 423 -5.07 -98.82 -17.01
N GLY A 424 -4.37 -98.98 -18.14
CA GLY A 424 -4.77 -99.83 -19.27
C GLY A 424 -5.10 -99.12 -20.60
N GLU A 425 -4.94 -97.80 -20.69
CA GLU A 425 -5.18 -97.02 -21.91
C GLU A 425 -3.90 -96.82 -22.76
N ASP A 426 -4.06 -96.67 -24.09
CA ASP A 426 -2.93 -96.46 -25.01
C ASP A 426 -2.29 -95.07 -24.79
N CYS A 427 -0.97 -95.06 -24.60
CA CYS A 427 -0.25 -94.01 -23.88
C CYS A 427 0.11 -92.79 -24.76
N MET A 428 0.16 -92.95 -26.09
CA MET A 428 0.74 -91.92 -26.97
C MET A 428 -0.25 -90.82 -27.35
N ASP A 429 -1.41 -91.16 -27.91
CA ASP A 429 -2.41 -90.18 -28.38
C ASP A 429 -3.13 -89.48 -27.21
N LEU A 430 -3.26 -90.18 -26.08
CA LEU A 430 -3.89 -89.63 -24.89
C LEU A 430 -3.03 -88.53 -24.29
N THR A 431 -1.71 -88.72 -24.19
CA THR A 431 -0.80 -87.73 -23.62
C THR A 431 -0.82 -86.42 -24.43
N GLU A 432 -0.88 -86.50 -25.76
CA GLU A 432 -1.04 -85.31 -26.62
C GLU A 432 -2.36 -84.58 -26.31
N SER A 433 -3.47 -85.33 -26.20
CA SER A 433 -4.77 -84.74 -25.86
C SER A 433 -4.78 -84.09 -24.46
N LYS A 434 -4.11 -84.67 -23.46
CA LYS A 434 -4.02 -84.11 -22.10
C LYS A 434 -3.15 -82.85 -22.05
N ILE A 435 -2.08 -82.78 -22.84
CA ILE A 435 -1.28 -81.56 -22.98
C ILE A 435 -2.08 -80.47 -23.70
N GLN A 436 -2.85 -80.80 -24.75
CA GLN A 436 -3.76 -79.84 -25.42
C GLN A 436 -4.85 -79.30 -24.49
N LEU A 437 -5.39 -80.16 -23.61
CA LEU A 437 -6.39 -79.79 -22.60
C LEU A 437 -5.81 -78.96 -21.43
N SER A 438 -4.49 -78.73 -21.42
CA SER A 438 -3.79 -77.97 -20.39
C SER A 438 -3.51 -76.52 -20.83
N ARG A 439 -3.62 -75.57 -19.89
CA ARG A 439 -3.33 -74.14 -20.16
C ARG A 439 -1.84 -73.81 -20.14
N ARG A 440 -1.05 -74.53 -19.36
CA ARG A 440 0.41 -74.36 -19.23
C ARG A 440 1.12 -75.70 -19.14
N LEU A 441 2.40 -75.69 -19.46
CA LEU A 441 3.31 -76.82 -19.27
C LEU A 441 4.33 -76.46 -18.19
N ILE A 442 4.46 -77.26 -17.14
CA ILE A 442 5.49 -77.10 -16.10
C ILE A 442 6.54 -78.18 -16.34
N ILE A 443 7.77 -77.79 -16.61
CA ILE A 443 8.90 -78.72 -16.79
C ILE A 443 9.85 -78.54 -15.61
N ILE A 444 10.12 -79.64 -14.92
CA ILE A 444 11.04 -79.70 -13.78
C ILE A 444 12.40 -80.21 -14.23
N LEU A 445 13.44 -79.40 -14.04
CA LEU A 445 14.82 -79.66 -14.46
C LEU A 445 15.68 -80.09 -13.26
N THR A 446 16.45 -81.16 -13.45
CA THR A 446 17.35 -81.76 -12.45
C THR A 446 18.77 -81.94 -12.98
N PRO A 447 19.81 -81.86 -12.13
CA PRO A 447 21.20 -81.69 -12.56
C PRO A 447 21.86 -82.83 -13.32
N GLU A 448 21.31 -84.04 -13.28
CA GLU A 448 21.93 -85.21 -13.91
C GLU A 448 20.90 -85.94 -14.78
N THR A 449 21.22 -86.10 -16.07
CA THR A 449 20.30 -86.65 -17.07
C THR A 449 20.78 -88.02 -17.55
N SER A 450 20.06 -89.07 -17.17
CA SER A 450 19.99 -90.31 -17.95
C SER A 450 18.51 -90.59 -18.22
N THR A 451 18.14 -90.65 -19.49
CA THR A 451 16.74 -90.76 -19.93
C THR A 451 16.27 -92.21 -19.82
N THR A 452 15.22 -92.46 -19.04
CA THR A 452 14.36 -93.65 -19.20
C THR A 452 13.25 -93.35 -20.20
N SER A 453 12.79 -94.39 -20.93
CA SER A 453 12.00 -94.26 -22.16
C SER A 453 10.63 -93.57 -22.02
N SER A 454 9.98 -93.66 -20.85
CA SER A 454 8.62 -93.12 -20.68
C SER A 454 8.60 -91.61 -20.42
N ALA A 455 9.50 -91.08 -19.57
CA ALA A 455 9.53 -89.64 -19.25
C ALA A 455 10.20 -88.80 -20.35
N ALA A 456 11.03 -89.42 -21.19
CA ALA A 456 11.63 -88.78 -22.36
C ALA A 456 10.58 -88.44 -23.43
N TYR A 457 9.60 -89.33 -23.61
CA TYR A 457 8.53 -89.14 -24.59
C TYR A 457 7.63 -87.93 -24.25
N ASP A 458 7.15 -87.84 -23.00
CA ASP A 458 6.35 -86.70 -22.53
C ASP A 458 7.07 -85.36 -22.70
N LEU A 459 8.39 -85.35 -22.43
CA LEU A 459 9.23 -84.18 -22.58
C LEU A 459 9.36 -83.75 -24.05
N GLU A 460 9.60 -84.69 -24.97
CA GLU A 460 9.69 -84.41 -26.41
C GLU A 460 8.36 -83.94 -26.97
N LEU A 461 7.26 -84.57 -26.58
CA LEU A 461 5.91 -84.21 -27.02
C LEU A 461 5.50 -82.82 -26.49
N GLY A 462 5.72 -82.57 -25.19
CA GLY A 462 5.47 -81.27 -24.58
C GLY A 462 6.32 -80.16 -25.19
N LEU A 463 7.57 -80.47 -25.57
CA LEU A 463 8.48 -79.55 -26.23
C LEU A 463 8.04 -79.23 -27.67
N HIS A 464 7.63 -80.26 -28.42
CA HIS A 464 7.06 -80.11 -29.76
C HIS A 464 5.84 -79.19 -29.74
N GLN A 465 4.90 -79.45 -28.81
CA GLN A 465 3.70 -78.65 -28.66
C GLN A 465 4.00 -77.20 -28.26
N ALA A 466 4.93 -76.99 -27.33
CA ALA A 466 5.32 -75.65 -26.89
C ALA A 466 6.05 -74.81 -27.95
N LEU A 467 6.90 -75.44 -28.77
CA LEU A 467 7.74 -74.75 -29.75
C LEU A 467 7.11 -74.63 -31.13
N VAL A 468 6.35 -75.64 -31.57
CA VAL A 468 5.80 -75.72 -32.93
C VAL A 468 4.36 -75.20 -32.96
N GLN A 469 3.49 -75.68 -32.07
CA GLN A 469 2.09 -75.25 -32.03
C GLN A 469 1.96 -73.89 -31.33
N GLY A 470 2.81 -73.58 -30.35
CA GLY A 470 2.90 -72.25 -29.72
C GLY A 470 1.72 -71.87 -28.82
N GLU A 471 0.76 -72.78 -28.62
CA GLU A 471 -0.48 -72.52 -27.88
C GLU A 471 -0.34 -72.68 -26.36
N THR A 472 0.68 -73.40 -25.89
CA THR A 472 0.89 -73.70 -24.46
C THR A 472 2.13 -72.96 -23.91
N GLY A 473 1.92 -72.12 -22.91
CA GLY A 473 3.02 -71.42 -22.25
C GLY A 473 3.80 -72.34 -21.31
N VAL A 474 5.14 -72.33 -21.40
CA VAL A 474 6.02 -73.19 -20.59
C VAL A 474 6.56 -72.47 -19.35
N ILE A 475 6.57 -73.18 -18.22
CA ILE A 475 7.15 -72.77 -16.94
C ILE A 475 8.29 -73.74 -16.61
N LEU A 476 9.52 -73.24 -16.64
CA LEU A 476 10.70 -74.02 -16.27
C LEU A 476 11.00 -73.83 -14.78
N ILE A 477 11.06 -74.93 -14.02
CA ILE A 477 11.45 -74.95 -12.62
C ILE A 477 12.72 -75.78 -12.50
N GLN A 478 13.75 -75.22 -11.89
CA GLN A 478 15.04 -75.88 -11.70
C GLN A 478 15.22 -76.27 -10.24
N LEU A 479 15.45 -77.55 -9.98
CA LEU A 479 15.82 -78.07 -8.66
C LEU A 479 17.34 -78.23 -8.59
N GLY A 480 17.97 -77.58 -7.61
CA GLY A 480 19.42 -77.62 -7.43
C GLY A 480 20.20 -76.69 -8.37
N LYS A 481 21.53 -76.63 -8.18
CA LYS A 481 22.43 -75.79 -8.97
C LYS A 481 22.95 -76.56 -10.19
N MET A 482 22.53 -76.15 -11.38
CA MET A 482 23.09 -76.56 -12.67
C MET A 482 24.38 -75.79 -12.95
N GLN A 483 25.41 -76.47 -13.44
CA GLN A 483 26.64 -75.83 -13.93
C GLN A 483 26.56 -75.53 -15.44
N ASP A 484 26.02 -76.45 -16.25
CA ASP A 484 25.87 -76.29 -17.70
C ASP A 484 24.54 -76.88 -18.25
N TYR A 485 23.97 -76.25 -19.28
CA TYR A 485 22.72 -76.66 -19.94
C TYR A 485 22.93 -77.36 -21.30
N THR A 486 24.19 -77.62 -21.66
CA THR A 486 24.60 -78.20 -22.95
C THR A 486 24.12 -79.64 -23.15
N HIS A 487 23.83 -80.35 -22.05
CA HIS A 487 23.32 -81.72 -22.03
C HIS A 487 21.82 -81.83 -22.31
N LEU A 488 21.09 -80.71 -22.33
CA LEU A 488 19.64 -80.69 -22.54
C LEU A 488 19.27 -80.70 -24.03
N PRO A 489 18.08 -81.20 -24.41
CA PRO A 489 17.61 -81.14 -25.79
C PRO A 489 17.61 -79.72 -26.36
N LEU A 490 17.92 -79.57 -27.65
CA LEU A 490 18.02 -78.27 -28.34
C LEU A 490 16.79 -77.37 -28.15
N GLY A 491 15.59 -77.94 -28.17
CA GLY A 491 14.38 -77.15 -27.94
C GLY A 491 14.26 -76.64 -26.50
N LEU A 492 14.74 -77.39 -25.51
CA LEU A 492 14.74 -76.94 -24.12
C LEU A 492 15.78 -75.85 -23.89
N GLN A 493 16.95 -75.93 -24.55
CA GLN A 493 17.93 -74.84 -24.57
C GLN A 493 17.34 -73.56 -25.17
N HIS A 494 16.59 -73.68 -26.27
CA HIS A 494 15.88 -72.54 -26.86
C HIS A 494 14.83 -71.94 -25.91
N LEU A 495 14.10 -72.78 -25.17
CA LEU A 495 13.15 -72.32 -24.14
C LEU A 495 13.85 -71.66 -22.95
N LEU A 496 15.03 -72.13 -22.55
CA LEU A 496 15.85 -71.52 -21.49
C LEU A 496 16.38 -70.15 -21.90
N CYS A 497 16.74 -69.95 -23.17
CA CYS A 497 17.09 -68.64 -23.71
C CYS A 497 15.89 -67.67 -23.69
N LYS A 498 14.68 -68.16 -23.97
CA LYS A 498 13.47 -67.34 -24.02
C LYS A 498 12.88 -67.03 -22.64
N ASN A 499 12.94 -67.98 -21.71
CA ASN A 499 12.35 -67.86 -20.37
C ASN A 499 13.38 -68.27 -19.30
N SER A 500 13.78 -67.33 -18.45
CA SER A 500 14.69 -67.67 -17.34
C SER A 500 14.04 -68.71 -16.39
N PRO A 501 14.74 -69.81 -16.06
CA PRO A 501 14.21 -70.86 -15.18
C PRO A 501 14.01 -70.32 -13.76
N LEU A 502 12.98 -70.82 -13.09
CA LEU A 502 12.70 -70.51 -11.70
C LEU A 502 13.50 -71.46 -10.81
N LEU A 503 14.53 -70.95 -10.16
CA LEU A 503 15.38 -71.72 -9.24
C LEU A 503 14.64 -71.99 -7.93
N TRP A 504 14.46 -73.27 -7.59
CA TRP A 504 14.01 -73.71 -6.27
C TRP A 504 15.18 -73.76 -5.29
N ARG A 505 15.05 -73.10 -4.14
CA ARG A 505 16.01 -73.18 -3.03
C ARG A 505 15.35 -73.85 -1.83
N ASP A 506 16.01 -74.85 -1.27
CA ASP A 506 15.55 -75.57 -0.07
C ASP A 506 15.35 -74.57 1.09
N GLY A 507 14.09 -74.26 1.40
CA GLY A 507 13.72 -73.26 2.41
C GLY A 507 12.52 -72.37 2.04
N GLU A 508 12.07 -72.35 0.78
CA GLU A 508 10.96 -71.52 0.31
C GLU A 508 9.59 -72.24 0.37
N THR A 509 9.25 -72.82 1.52
CA THR A 509 7.99 -73.57 1.73
C THR A 509 6.75 -72.69 1.90
N SER A 510 6.92 -71.39 2.15
CA SER A 510 5.78 -70.49 2.35
C SER A 510 5.09 -70.15 1.02
N PRO A 511 3.76 -70.26 0.89
CA PRO A 511 3.03 -69.95 -0.35
C PRO A 511 3.21 -68.50 -0.87
N ASN A 512 3.64 -67.60 0.02
CA ASN A 512 3.91 -66.18 -0.28
C ASN A 512 5.39 -65.88 -0.56
N SER A 513 6.24 -66.90 -0.71
CA SER A 513 7.64 -66.70 -1.09
C SER A 513 7.76 -66.04 -2.47
N ARG A 514 8.90 -65.41 -2.74
CA ARG A 514 9.17 -64.74 -4.02
C ARG A 514 9.12 -65.72 -5.19
N PHE A 515 9.52 -66.97 -4.97
CA PHE A 515 9.43 -68.05 -5.95
C PHE A 515 7.99 -68.39 -6.30
N TRP A 516 7.14 -68.67 -5.31
CA TRP A 516 5.74 -69.03 -5.57
C TRP A 516 4.94 -67.87 -6.18
N LYS A 517 5.23 -66.62 -5.79
CA LYS A 517 4.66 -65.43 -6.46
C LYS A 517 5.07 -65.35 -7.94
N ARG A 518 6.31 -65.70 -8.29
CA ARG A 518 6.78 -65.77 -9.69
C ARG A 518 6.17 -66.94 -10.46
N VAL A 519 6.01 -68.10 -9.83
CA VAL A 519 5.30 -69.26 -10.42
C VAL A 519 3.86 -68.87 -10.72
N ARG A 520 3.14 -68.30 -9.75
CA ARG A 520 1.75 -67.82 -9.90
C ARG A 520 1.61 -66.74 -10.97
N TYR A 521 2.60 -65.86 -11.10
CA TYR A 521 2.62 -64.86 -12.17
C TYR A 521 2.65 -65.52 -13.57
N ARG A 522 3.37 -66.64 -13.73
CA ARG A 522 3.46 -67.39 -15.00
C ARG A 522 2.33 -68.41 -15.22
N MET A 523 1.62 -68.81 -14.16
CA MET A 523 0.44 -69.68 -14.21
C MET A 523 -0.78 -68.99 -14.86
N PRO A 524 -1.79 -69.75 -15.34
CA PRO A 524 -3.06 -69.17 -15.77
C PRO A 524 -3.82 -68.60 -14.56
N VAL A 525 -4.95 -67.93 -14.80
CA VAL A 525 -5.82 -67.53 -13.68
C VAL A 525 -6.53 -68.78 -13.17
N ALA A 526 -6.47 -69.05 -11.86
CA ALA A 526 -7.08 -70.23 -11.26
C ALA A 526 -8.59 -70.27 -11.54
N SER A 527 -9.10 -71.37 -12.09
CA SER A 527 -10.52 -71.63 -12.21
C SER A 527 -11.10 -71.92 -10.83
N SER A 528 -11.85 -70.97 -10.27
CA SER A 528 -12.39 -71.10 -8.91
C SER A 528 -13.58 -72.06 -8.86
N HIS A 529 -13.35 -73.38 -8.84
CA HIS A 529 -14.44 -74.33 -8.60
C HIS A 529 -14.64 -74.69 -7.11
N TRP A 530 -13.74 -74.31 -6.18
CA TRP A 530 -13.83 -74.76 -4.76
C TRP A 530 -13.38 -73.76 -3.67
N ARG A 531 -13.37 -72.44 -3.93
CA ARG A 531 -12.93 -71.44 -2.91
C ARG A 531 -13.99 -71.05 -1.87
N SER A 532 -15.00 -71.87 -1.60
CA SER A 532 -16.07 -71.54 -0.63
C SER A 532 -15.80 -71.96 0.82
N SER A 533 -14.79 -72.80 1.13
CA SER A 533 -14.69 -73.38 2.48
C SER A 533 -13.60 -72.81 3.42
N LEU A 534 -12.70 -71.91 2.99
CA LEU A 534 -11.50 -71.56 3.79
C LEU A 534 -11.42 -70.09 4.25
N ARG A 535 -12.47 -69.26 4.08
CA ARG A 535 -12.45 -67.85 4.55
C ARG A 535 -12.87 -67.62 6.01
N ASN A 536 -13.27 -68.65 6.76
CA ASN A 536 -13.78 -68.47 8.12
C ASN A 536 -12.78 -68.75 9.26
N ILE A 537 -11.47 -68.86 8.98
CA ILE A 537 -10.47 -69.07 10.04
C ILE A 537 -9.33 -68.07 9.86
N SER A 538 -9.58 -66.79 10.19
CA SER A 538 -8.56 -65.84 10.70
C SER A 538 -9.16 -64.44 10.84
N LEU A 539 -10.02 -64.22 11.83
CA LEU A 539 -10.35 -62.88 12.34
C LEU A 539 -10.98 -63.06 13.73
N GLU A 540 -10.15 -63.43 14.69
CA GLU A 540 -10.46 -63.30 16.11
C GLU A 540 -9.25 -62.61 16.76
N CYS A 541 -9.33 -61.28 16.85
CA CYS A 541 -8.38 -60.46 17.60
C CYS A 541 -8.74 -60.56 19.09
N GLN A 542 -7.83 -61.10 19.90
CA GLN A 542 -7.84 -60.87 21.35
C GLN A 542 -7.20 -59.50 21.67
N PRO A 543 -7.71 -58.76 22.67
CA PRO A 543 -7.07 -57.56 23.17
C PRO A 543 -6.06 -57.94 24.27
N LEU A 544 -4.90 -57.28 24.29
CA LEU A 544 -4.01 -57.29 25.44
C LEU A 544 -3.75 -55.86 25.91
N THR A 545 -4.28 -55.59 27.09
CA THR A 545 -3.78 -54.66 28.09
C THR A 545 -2.31 -54.93 28.42
N VAL A 546 -1.45 -53.91 28.40
CA VAL A 546 -0.89 -53.14 29.55
C VAL A 546 -0.02 -52.04 28.96
#